data_AF-A0A7K1TFF9-F1
#
_entry.id   AF-A0A7K1TFF9-F1
#
_cell.length_a   1.000
_cell.length_b   1.000
_cell.length_c   1.000
_cell.angle_alpha   90.00
_cell.angle_beta   90.00
_cell.angle_gamma   90.00
#
_symmetry.space_group_name_H-M   'P 1'
#
loop_
_entity.id
_entity.type
_entity.pdbx_description
1 polymer ?
#
loop_
_entity_poly.entity_id
_entity_poly.type
_entity_poly.pdbx_seq_one_letter_code
_entity_poly.pdbx_strand_id
1 'polypeptide(L)'
;MTDEEYHQNMQRFRRRHWLHFGVQGGLLGGAALAGHHQPVALAAIDSRLATWPVLLALLVAVPLVSIVLYAVCQSIKPNLRRPYAENMRIYQSRLVVRNSLLGLLGLPLLAVYILTHHAGALVAYGALLLLLSRQTVPSAKTYQRWLLS
;
A
#
# COMPACT_ATOMS: atom_id res chain seq x y z
N MET A 1 31.18 -2.62 -7.49
CA MET A 1 30.24 -1.83 -6.68
C MET A 1 30.87 -1.66 -5.32
N THR A 2 31.05 -0.42 -4.88
CA THR A 2 31.66 -0.13 -3.57
C THR A 2 30.61 -0.24 -2.47
N ASP A 3 31.04 -0.48 -1.23
CA ASP A 3 30.13 -0.54 -0.07
C ASP A 3 29.30 0.75 0.09
N GLU A 4 29.83 1.89 -0.34
CA GLU A 4 29.15 3.18 -0.34
C GLU A 4 27.95 3.22 -1.30
N GLU A 5 28.13 2.73 -2.54
CA GLU A 5 27.04 2.68 -3.52
C GLU A 5 25.90 1.77 -3.05
N TYR A 6 26.22 0.69 -2.33
CA TYR A 6 25.22 -0.20 -1.75
C TYR A 6 24.41 0.50 -0.64
N HIS A 7 25.08 1.17 0.29
CA HIS A 7 24.43 1.88 1.39
C HIS A 7 23.56 3.04 0.89
N GLN A 8 24.04 3.81 -0.09
CA GLN A 8 23.27 4.90 -0.70
C GLN A 8 22.00 4.38 -1.39
N ASN A 9 22.08 3.27 -2.12
CA ASN A 9 20.91 2.67 -2.75
C ASN A 9 19.89 2.14 -1.72
N MET A 10 20.37 1.55 -0.63
CA MET A 10 19.50 1.11 0.46
C MET A 10 18.80 2.28 1.18
N GLN A 11 19.48 3.42 1.35
CA GLN A 11 18.86 4.64 1.87
C GLN A 11 17.80 5.18 0.90
N ARG A 12 18.08 5.21 -0.41
CA ARG A 12 17.10 5.60 -1.43
C ARG A 12 15.85 4.71 -1.40
N PHE A 13 16.00 3.41 -1.19
CA PHE A 13 14.87 2.49 -1.03
C PHE A 13 14.04 2.75 0.21
N ARG A 14 14.68 2.99 1.35
CA ARG A 14 13.97 3.40 2.56
C ARG A 14 13.22 4.70 2.35
N ARG A 15 13.84 5.72 1.75
CA ARG A 15 13.19 7.00 1.47
C ARG A 15 11.98 6.84 0.54
N ARG A 16 12.12 6.09 -0.56
CA ARG A 16 11.01 5.78 -1.49
C ARG A 16 9.89 5.00 -0.82
N HIS A 17 10.22 4.06 0.06
CA HIS A 17 9.25 3.30 0.83
C HIS A 17 8.42 4.21 1.75
N TRP A 18 9.08 5.07 2.54
CA TRP A 18 8.39 6.05 3.38
C TRP A 18 7.54 7.04 2.58
N LEU A 19 8.06 7.54 1.45
CA LEU A 19 7.31 8.41 0.54
C LEU A 19 6.08 7.71 -0.02
N HIS A 20 6.19 6.43 -0.40
CA HIS A 20 5.05 5.67 -0.91
C HIS A 20 3.95 5.54 0.13
N PHE A 21 4.28 5.16 1.38
CA PHE A 21 3.28 5.08 2.45
C PHE A 21 2.70 6.45 2.83
N GLY A 22 3.52 7.51 2.81
CA GLY A 22 3.07 8.87 3.06
C GLY A 22 2.11 9.37 1.97
N VAL A 23 2.46 9.22 0.70
CA VAL A 23 1.61 9.59 -0.44
C VAL A 23 0.35 8.74 -0.46
N GLN A 24 0.46 7.43 -0.26
CA GLN A 24 -0.69 6.54 -0.26
C GLN A 24 -1.66 6.84 0.88
N GLY A 25 -1.15 7.03 2.10
CA GLY A 25 -1.96 7.43 3.25
C GLY A 25 -2.56 8.83 3.08
N GLY A 26 -1.81 9.77 2.51
CA GLY A 26 -2.29 11.12 2.21
C GLY A 26 -3.37 11.15 1.12
N LEU A 27 -3.21 10.38 0.04
CA LEU A 27 -4.21 10.28 -1.03
C LEU A 27 -5.49 9.61 -0.53
N LEU A 28 -5.36 8.47 0.16
CA LEU A 28 -6.52 7.73 0.66
C LEU A 28 -7.21 8.48 1.81
N GLY A 29 -6.45 9.01 2.77
CA GLY A 29 -6.98 9.83 3.86
C GLY A 29 -7.59 11.14 3.34
N GLY A 30 -6.92 11.81 2.40
CA GLY A 30 -7.43 13.02 1.75
C GLY A 30 -8.69 12.76 0.93
N ALA A 31 -8.78 11.64 0.21
CA ALA A 31 -9.99 11.24 -0.50
C ALA A 31 -11.16 10.95 0.47
N ALA A 32 -10.90 10.26 1.59
CA ALA A 32 -11.88 10.06 2.65
C ALA A 32 -12.40 11.38 3.24
N LEU A 33 -11.49 12.33 3.51
CA LEU A 33 -11.84 13.63 4.06
C LEU A 33 -12.54 14.54 3.02
N ALA A 34 -12.15 14.50 1.75
CA ALA A 34 -12.83 15.26 0.70
C ALA A 34 -14.25 14.74 0.44
N GLY A 35 -14.46 13.42 0.51
CA GLY A 35 -15.79 12.80 0.47
C GLY A 35 -16.69 13.24 1.62
N HIS A 36 -16.11 13.66 2.76
CA HIS A 36 -16.85 14.20 3.91
C HIS A 36 -17.50 15.58 3.62
N HIS A 37 -16.99 16.33 2.63
CA HIS A 37 -17.45 17.69 2.32
C HIS A 37 -18.38 17.79 1.11
N GLN A 38 -18.82 16.68 0.49
CA GLN A 38 -19.81 16.76 -0.58
C GLN A 38 -21.15 17.26 -0.03
N PRO A 39 -21.71 18.37 -0.56
CA PRO A 39 -22.93 18.95 -0.05
C PRO A 39 -24.12 18.02 -0.31
N VAL A 40 -24.84 17.73 0.77
CA VAL A 40 -25.98 16.82 0.95
C VAL A 40 -27.25 17.27 0.17
N ALA A 41 -27.12 18.02 -0.93
CA ALA A 41 -28.28 18.64 -1.60
C ALA A 41 -29.08 17.70 -2.51
N LEU A 42 -28.58 16.50 -2.84
CA LEU A 42 -29.30 15.51 -3.68
C LEU A 42 -29.37 14.09 -3.06
N ALA A 43 -28.82 13.89 -1.86
CA ALA A 43 -28.62 12.55 -1.27
C ALA A 43 -29.61 12.18 -0.15
N ALA A 44 -30.66 12.97 0.05
CA ALA A 44 -31.55 12.83 1.21
C ALA A 44 -32.66 11.77 1.07
N ILE A 45 -32.75 11.04 -0.05
CA ILE A 45 -33.82 10.04 -0.25
C ILE A 45 -33.30 8.58 -0.30
N ASP A 46 -32.01 8.30 -0.56
CA ASP A 46 -31.54 6.92 -0.83
C ASP A 46 -30.12 6.57 -0.31
N SER A 47 -29.68 7.18 0.78
CA SER A 47 -28.30 7.04 1.29
C SER A 47 -27.90 5.62 1.75
N ARG A 48 -28.86 4.79 2.17
CA ARG A 48 -28.62 3.38 2.53
C ARG A 48 -28.62 2.42 1.33
N LEU A 49 -29.37 2.70 0.25
CA LEU A 49 -29.35 1.90 -0.97
C LEU A 49 -28.22 2.29 -1.93
N ALA A 50 -27.63 3.49 -1.79
CA ALA A 50 -26.54 3.92 -2.66
C ALA A 50 -25.15 3.40 -2.24
N THR A 51 -24.97 2.97 -0.99
CA THR A 51 -23.65 2.60 -0.43
C THR A 51 -23.33 1.10 -0.52
N TRP A 52 -24.32 0.21 -0.58
CA TRP A 52 -24.10 -1.24 -0.73
C TRP A 52 -23.42 -1.67 -2.05
N PRO A 53 -23.67 -1.04 -3.23
CA PRO A 53 -23.00 -1.43 -4.46
C PRO A 53 -21.51 -1.11 -4.40
N VAL A 54 -21.16 0.01 -3.77
CA VAL A 54 -19.77 0.42 -3.54
C VAL A 54 -19.08 -0.55 -2.58
N LEU A 55 -19.76 -0.98 -1.51
CA LEU A 55 -19.23 -1.96 -0.58
C LEU A 55 -19.03 -3.34 -1.20
N LEU A 56 -19.97 -3.80 -2.04
CA LEU A 56 -19.80 -5.05 -2.78
C LEU A 56 -18.69 -4.93 -3.82
N ALA A 57 -18.60 -3.81 -4.53
CA ALA A 57 -17.51 -3.56 -5.45
C ALA A 57 -16.16 -3.57 -4.72
N LEU A 58 -16.07 -2.98 -3.52
CA LEU A 58 -14.87 -3.03 -2.68
C LEU A 58 -14.57 -4.47 -2.22
N LEU A 59 -15.60 -5.21 -1.79
CA LEU A 59 -15.50 -6.58 -1.31
C LEU A 59 -14.99 -7.53 -2.40
N VAL A 60 -15.31 -7.28 -3.68
CA VAL A 60 -14.83 -8.07 -4.82
C VAL A 60 -13.50 -7.54 -5.37
N ALA A 61 -13.34 -6.23 -5.52
CA ALA A 61 -12.14 -5.63 -6.10
C ALA A 61 -10.92 -5.82 -5.20
N VAL A 62 -11.05 -5.67 -3.89
CA VAL A 62 -9.94 -5.83 -2.94
C VAL A 62 -9.30 -7.22 -3.03
N PRO A 63 -10.02 -8.35 -2.92
CA PRO A 63 -9.41 -9.67 -3.05
C PRO A 63 -8.90 -9.93 -4.45
N LEU A 64 -9.59 -9.48 -5.51
CA LEU A 64 -9.17 -9.71 -6.88
C LEU A 64 -7.86 -8.99 -7.20
N VAL A 65 -7.76 -7.71 -6.84
CA VAL A 65 -6.50 -6.94 -6.96
C VAL A 65 -5.42 -7.53 -6.05
N SER A 66 -5.77 -8.00 -4.84
CA SER A 66 -4.81 -8.65 -3.94
C SER A 66 -4.24 -9.94 -4.54
N ILE A 67 -5.06 -10.77 -5.18
CA ILE A 67 -4.62 -12.00 -5.84
C ILE A 67 -3.66 -11.67 -6.99
N VAL A 68 -4.01 -10.69 -7.83
CA VAL A 68 -3.17 -10.27 -8.96
C VAL A 68 -1.82 -9.75 -8.46
N LEU A 69 -1.82 -8.84 -7.49
CA LEU A 69 -0.58 -8.30 -6.94
C LEU A 69 0.25 -9.38 -6.22
N TYR A 70 -0.41 -10.33 -5.55
CA TYR A 70 0.27 -11.47 -4.93
C TYR A 70 0.94 -12.36 -5.97
N ALA A 71 0.26 -12.67 -7.08
CA ALA A 71 0.81 -13.44 -8.18
C ALA A 71 2.01 -12.71 -8.82
N VAL A 72 1.92 -11.40 -9.05
CA VAL A 72 3.04 -10.59 -9.54
C VAL A 72 4.20 -10.59 -8.54
N CYS A 73 3.93 -10.50 -7.24
CA CYS A 73 4.96 -10.53 -6.21
C CYS A 73 5.69 -11.89 -6.17
N GLN A 74 4.98 -12.98 -6.44
CA GLN A 74 5.52 -14.34 -6.53
C GLN A 74 6.28 -14.61 -7.85
N SER A 75 5.88 -13.98 -8.95
CA SER A 75 6.58 -14.13 -10.23
C SER A 75 7.92 -13.42 -10.26
N ILE A 76 8.14 -12.44 -9.36
CA ILE A 76 9.41 -11.73 -9.25
C ILE A 76 10.43 -12.58 -8.47
N LYS A 77 11.17 -13.40 -9.21
CA LYS A 77 12.26 -14.23 -8.69
C LYS A 77 13.63 -13.57 -8.90
N PRO A 78 14.60 -13.80 -7.99
CA PRO A 78 15.97 -13.34 -8.18
C PRO A 78 16.63 -14.09 -9.33
N ASN A 79 17.50 -13.42 -10.10
CA ASN A 79 18.34 -14.08 -11.09
C ASN A 79 19.80 -13.72 -10.85
N LEU A 80 20.57 -14.66 -10.30
CA LEU A 80 21.98 -14.46 -9.95
C LEU A 80 22.88 -14.20 -11.17
N ARG A 81 22.43 -14.53 -12.39
CA ARG A 81 23.16 -14.24 -13.63
C ARG A 81 23.02 -12.79 -14.10
N ARG A 82 22.05 -12.04 -13.58
CA ARG A 82 21.80 -10.65 -13.96
C ARG A 82 22.72 -9.68 -13.19
N PRO A 83 23.12 -8.57 -13.82
CA PRO A 83 23.89 -7.55 -13.14
C PRO A 83 23.15 -7.02 -11.91
N TYR A 84 23.92 -6.75 -10.86
CA TYR A 84 23.40 -6.38 -9.55
C TYR A 84 22.43 -5.19 -9.58
N ALA A 85 22.75 -4.16 -10.36
CA ALA A 85 21.91 -2.97 -10.52
C ALA A 85 20.51 -3.30 -11.06
N GLU A 86 20.39 -4.33 -11.91
CA GLU A 86 19.14 -4.76 -12.51
C GLU A 86 18.32 -5.60 -11.52
N ASN A 87 18.96 -6.54 -10.80
CA ASN A 87 18.31 -7.26 -9.70
C ASN A 87 17.78 -6.31 -8.61
N MET A 88 18.51 -5.22 -8.38
CA MET A 88 18.11 -4.23 -7.40
C MET A 88 16.89 -3.39 -7.85
N ARG A 89 16.74 -3.13 -9.17
CA ARG A 89 15.51 -2.55 -9.75
C ARG A 89 14.32 -3.52 -9.64
N ILE A 90 14.55 -4.80 -9.91
CA ILE A 90 13.53 -5.86 -9.80
C ILE A 90 13.06 -6.01 -8.35
N TYR A 91 13.98 -5.96 -7.39
CA TYR A 91 13.64 -5.94 -5.97
C TYR A 91 12.83 -4.69 -5.60
N GLN A 92 13.16 -3.52 -6.16
CA GLN A 92 12.37 -2.31 -5.96
C GLN A 92 10.94 -2.45 -6.49
N SER A 93 10.73 -3.02 -7.69
CA SER A 93 9.37 -3.26 -8.20
C SER A 93 8.58 -4.21 -7.32
N ARG A 94 9.22 -5.27 -6.82
CA ARG A 94 8.60 -6.19 -5.86
C ARG A 94 8.17 -5.47 -4.58
N LEU A 95 8.99 -4.54 -4.10
CA LEU A 95 8.70 -3.75 -2.91
C LEU A 95 7.51 -2.82 -3.11
N VAL A 96 7.39 -2.19 -4.29
CA VAL A 96 6.23 -1.36 -4.64
C VAL A 96 4.96 -2.20 -4.67
N VAL A 97 4.96 -3.33 -5.39
CA VAL A 97 3.81 -4.26 -5.47
C VAL A 97 3.39 -4.75 -4.08
N ARG A 98 4.36 -5.11 -3.23
CA ARG A 98 4.09 -5.53 -1.85
C ARG A 98 3.54 -4.38 -0.99
N ASN A 99 4.02 -3.15 -1.14
CA ASN A 99 3.46 -2.02 -0.39
C ASN A 99 2.03 -1.69 -0.87
N SER A 100 1.74 -1.82 -2.16
CA SER A 100 0.38 -1.66 -2.70
C SER A 100 -0.58 -2.70 -2.12
N LEU A 101 -0.15 -3.97 -2.00
CA LEU A 101 -0.88 -5.02 -1.27
C LEU A 101 -1.21 -4.61 0.17
N LEU A 102 -0.24 -4.01 0.87
CA LEU A 102 -0.43 -3.58 2.25
C LEU A 102 -1.33 -2.36 2.37
N GLY A 103 -1.34 -1.48 1.39
CA GLY A 103 -2.31 -0.37 1.35
C GLY A 103 -3.74 -0.84 1.12
N LEU A 104 -3.96 -1.93 0.39
CA LEU A 104 -5.30 -2.53 0.21
C LEU A 104 -5.91 -3.00 1.55
N LEU A 105 -5.08 -3.45 2.50
CA LEU A 105 -5.54 -3.82 3.85
C LEU A 105 -6.11 -2.63 4.64
N GLY A 106 -5.76 -1.39 4.26
CA GLY A 106 -6.30 -0.19 4.90
C GLY A 106 -7.64 0.26 4.33
N LEU A 107 -8.06 -0.22 3.15
CA LEU A 107 -9.34 0.16 2.52
C LEU A 107 -10.58 -0.18 3.36
N PRO A 108 -10.68 -1.34 4.04
CA PRO A 108 -11.82 -1.65 4.89
C PRO A 108 -12.01 -0.65 6.04
N LEU A 109 -10.91 -0.22 6.68
CA LEU A 109 -10.94 0.79 7.74
C LEU A 109 -11.41 2.16 7.22
N LEU A 110 -10.98 2.50 5.99
CA LEU A 110 -11.38 3.73 5.33
C LEU A 110 -12.85 3.70 4.92
N ALA A 111 -13.35 2.54 4.48
CA ALA A 111 -14.78 2.33 4.22
C ALA A 111 -15.62 2.47 5.50
N VAL A 112 -15.16 1.91 6.63
CA VAL A 112 -15.79 2.10 7.94
C VAL A 112 -15.84 3.58 8.32
N TYR A 113 -14.76 4.34 8.11
CA TYR A 113 -14.77 5.78 8.35
C TYR A 113 -15.80 6.52 7.49
N ILE A 114 -15.89 6.21 6.19
CA ILE A 114 -16.87 6.84 5.29
C ILE A 114 -18.31 6.53 5.73
N LEU A 115 -18.57 5.32 6.23
CA LEU A 115 -19.91 4.87 6.65
C LEU A 115 -20.32 5.36 8.04
N THR A 116 -19.39 5.38 8.99
CA THR A 116 -19.68 5.63 10.41
C THR A 116 -19.25 7.02 10.87
N HIS A 117 -18.45 7.72 10.06
CA HIS A 117 -17.78 8.99 10.39
C HIS A 117 -16.98 8.96 11.71
N HIS A 118 -16.65 7.78 12.23
CA HIS A 118 -15.88 7.65 13.45
C HIS A 118 -14.41 7.99 13.23
N ALA A 119 -13.95 9.11 13.82
CA ALA A 119 -12.55 9.51 13.79
C ALA A 119 -11.58 8.41 14.28
N GLY A 120 -12.03 7.50 15.15
CA GLY A 120 -11.27 6.33 15.57
C GLY A 120 -10.87 5.40 14.42
N ALA A 121 -11.68 5.27 13.37
CA ALA A 121 -11.35 4.48 12.19
C ALA A 121 -10.22 5.11 11.37
N LEU A 122 -10.16 6.44 11.32
CA LEU A 122 -9.07 7.19 10.67
C LEU A 122 -7.75 7.06 11.45
N VAL A 123 -7.81 7.14 12.79
CA VAL A 123 -6.66 6.92 13.67
C VAL A 123 -6.16 5.48 13.53
N ALA A 124 -7.07 4.50 13.53
CA ALA A 124 -6.75 3.09 13.35
C ALA A 124 -6.14 2.82 11.96
N TYR A 125 -6.64 3.47 10.90
CA TYR A 125 -6.06 3.42 9.56
C TYR A 125 -4.61 3.96 9.54
N GLY A 126 -4.39 5.14 10.12
CA GLY A 126 -3.05 5.73 10.23
C GLY A 126 -2.09 4.85 11.04
N ALA A 127 -2.56 4.31 12.18
CA ALA A 127 -1.79 3.39 13.01
C ALA A 127 -1.44 2.09 12.26
N LEU A 128 -2.39 1.53 11.50
CA LEU A 128 -2.16 0.34 10.67
C LEU A 128 -1.10 0.63 9.60
N LEU A 129 -1.19 1.76 8.89
CA LEU A 129 -0.18 2.13 7.90
C LEU A 129 1.22 2.31 8.53
N LEU A 130 1.30 2.94 9.71
CA LEU A 130 2.57 3.08 10.45
C LEU A 130 3.14 1.74 10.89
N LEU A 131 2.29 0.82 11.36
CA LEU A 131 2.72 -0.52 11.73
C LEU A 131 3.22 -1.31 10.51
N LEU A 132 2.46 -1.28 9.41
CA LEU A 132 2.77 -1.99 8.18
C LEU A 132 4.05 -1.45 7.53
N SER A 133 4.20 -0.13 7.43
CA SER A 133 5.45 0.50 6.96
C SER A 133 6.64 0.11 7.83
N ARG A 134 6.51 0.12 9.16
CA ARG A 134 7.58 -0.34 10.07
C ARG A 134 7.96 -1.81 9.84
N GLN A 135 6.98 -2.70 9.67
CA GLN A 135 7.25 -4.12 9.44
C GLN A 135 7.86 -4.41 8.06
N THR A 136 7.67 -3.51 7.09
CA THR A 136 8.09 -3.73 5.71
C THR A 136 9.25 -2.85 5.26
N VAL A 137 9.91 -2.18 6.22
CA VAL A 137 11.11 -1.38 5.97
C VAL A 137 12.15 -2.23 5.22
N PRO A 138 12.61 -1.78 4.02
CA PRO A 138 13.65 -2.48 3.31
C PRO A 138 14.95 -2.49 4.12
N SER A 139 15.51 -3.68 4.32
CA SER A 139 16.79 -3.88 4.99
C SER A 139 17.74 -4.71 4.12
N ALA A 140 19.05 -4.50 4.31
CA ALA A 140 20.09 -5.28 3.66
C ALA A 140 19.94 -6.79 3.88
N LYS A 141 19.57 -7.20 5.11
CA LYS A 141 19.31 -8.61 5.45
C LYS A 141 18.11 -9.18 4.71
N THR A 142 17.09 -8.37 4.44
CA THR A 142 15.89 -8.79 3.69
C THR A 142 16.20 -8.96 2.21
N TYR A 143 17.03 -8.07 1.65
CA TYR A 143 17.50 -8.17 0.27
C TYR A 143 18.40 -9.40 0.06
N GLN A 144 19.35 -9.64 0.96
CA GLN A 144 20.20 -10.84 0.91
C GLN A 144 19.39 -12.13 1.03
N ARG A 145 18.41 -12.19 1.95
CA ARG A 145 17.51 -13.35 2.03
C ARG A 145 16.69 -13.56 0.77
N TRP A 146 16.28 -12.49 0.08
CA TRP A 146 15.58 -12.62 -1.19
C TRP A 146 16.49 -13.10 -2.32
N LEU A 147 17.76 -12.70 -2.36
CA LEU A 147 18.72 -13.20 -3.36
C LEU A 147 19.04 -14.69 -3.19
N LEU A 148 18.94 -15.22 -1.97
CA LEU A 148 19.21 -16.61 -1.61
C LEU A 148 17.97 -17.52 -1.68
N SER A 149 16.79 -16.95 -1.95
CA SER A 149 15.51 -17.64 -2.11
C SER A 149 15.26 -18.08 -3.54
#